data_AF-A0A4Q0NYL6-F1
#
_entry.id   AF-A0A4Q0NYL6-F1
#
_cell.length_a   1.000
_cell.length_b   1.000
_cell.length_c   1.000
_cell.angle_alpha   90.00
_cell.angle_beta   90.00
_cell.angle_gamma   90.00
#
_symmetry.space_group_name_H-M   'P 1'
#
loop_
_entity.id
_entity.type
_entity.pdbx_description
1 polymer ?
#
loop_
_entity_poly.entity_id
_entity_poly.type
_entity_poly.pdbx_seq_one_letter_code
_entity_poly.pdbx_strand_id
1 'polypeptide(L)' 'MRDFVKYTQKTISFKLDKGGIYMYRFSQIQNVEAYEDHLVIYKSKKKFEKVNSSGYAKADVNRLIDLLQSKTNTITEAV' A
#
# COMPACT_ATOMS: atom_id res chain seq x y z
N MET A 1 -1.99 1.07 -20.00
CA MET A 1 -3.08 0.85 -19.02
C MET A 1 -2.85 1.86 -17.90
N ARG A 2 -3.78 2.80 -17.66
CA ARG A 2 -3.59 3.96 -16.76
C ARG A 2 -3.44 3.55 -15.29
N ASP A 3 -2.84 4.42 -14.50
CA ASP A 3 -2.79 4.32 -13.04
C ASP A 3 -4.18 4.15 -12.43
N PHE A 4 -4.28 3.31 -11.42
CA PHE A 4 -5.52 3.16 -10.66
C PHE A 4 -5.26 2.76 -9.21
N VAL A 5 -6.19 3.15 -8.35
CA VAL A 5 -6.35 2.62 -7.00
C VAL A 5 -7.82 2.21 -6.86
N LYS A 6 -8.05 0.96 -6.45
CA LYS A 6 -9.36 0.40 -6.15
C LYS A 6 -9.29 -0.24 -4.78
N TYR A 7 -10.26 0.05 -3.91
CA TYR A 7 -10.35 -0.61 -2.62
C TYR A 7 -11.78 -1.04 -2.34
N THR A 8 -11.90 -2.14 -1.59
CA THR A 8 -13.16 -2.64 -1.03
C THR A 8 -13.08 -2.55 0.48
N GLN A 9 -14.06 -3.11 1.20
CA GLN A 9 -13.96 -3.20 2.66
C GLN A 9 -12.77 -4.04 3.15
N LYS A 10 -12.28 -5.00 2.33
CA LYS A 10 -11.29 -6.02 2.75
C LYS A 10 -9.99 -5.99 1.95
N THR A 11 -10.00 -5.39 0.76
CA THR A 11 -8.88 -5.44 -0.17
C THR A 11 -8.55 -4.07 -0.73
N ILE A 12 -7.30 -3.91 -1.15
CA ILE A 12 -6.82 -2.81 -1.96
C ILE A 12 -6.04 -3.38 -3.15
N SER A 13 -6.31 -2.83 -4.33
CA SER A 13 -5.66 -3.16 -5.58
C SER A 13 -5.24 -1.88 -6.27
N PHE A 14 -3.99 -1.78 -6.67
CA PHE A 14 -3.50 -0.59 -7.35
C PHE A 14 -2.46 -0.94 -8.42
N LYS A 15 -2.33 -0.04 -9.38
CA LYS A 15 -1.28 -0.06 -10.39
C LYS A 15 -0.70 1.33 -10.49
N LEU A 16 0.62 1.39 -10.42
CA LEU A 16 1.41 2.56 -10.74
C LEU A 16 2.07 2.34 -12.12
N ASP A 17 2.35 3.42 -12.85
CA ASP A 17 2.56 3.46 -14.30
C ASP A 17 3.74 2.58 -14.74
N LYS A 18 4.77 2.52 -13.88
CA LYS A 18 5.99 1.72 -14.07
C LYS A 18 5.98 0.37 -13.35
N GLY A 19 4.87 0.02 -12.72
CA GLY A 19 4.74 -1.13 -11.83
C GLY A 19 3.80 -2.23 -12.33
N GLY A 20 3.83 -3.34 -11.61
CA GLY A 20 2.82 -4.39 -11.71
C GLY A 20 1.47 -3.95 -11.12
N ILE A 21 0.47 -4.80 -11.29
CA ILE A 21 -0.77 -4.69 -10.51
C ILE A 21 -0.49 -5.34 -9.15
N TYR A 22 -0.68 -4.58 -8.09
CA TYR A 22 -0.56 -5.06 -6.71
C TYR A 22 -1.95 -5.26 -6.13
N MET A 23 -2.14 -6.35 -5.39
CA MET A 23 -3.40 -6.65 -4.72
C MET A 23 -3.13 -7.25 -3.35
N TYR A 24 -3.73 -6.65 -2.33
CA TYR A 24 -3.56 -7.01 -0.94
C TYR A 24 -4.91 -7.12 -0.23
N ARG A 25 -5.04 -8.08 0.69
CA ARG A 25 -6.02 -7.95 1.78
C ARG A 25 -5.43 -7.05 2.85
N PHE A 26 -6.23 -6.18 3.46
CA PHE A 26 -5.73 -5.31 4.54
C PHE A 26 -5.16 -6.12 5.71
N SER A 27 -5.76 -7.26 6.04
CA SER A 27 -5.24 -8.17 7.08
C SER A 27 -3.88 -8.79 6.77
N GLN A 28 -3.42 -8.70 5.52
CA GLN A 28 -2.09 -9.16 5.12
C GLN A 28 -1.05 -8.06 5.19
N ILE A 29 -1.43 -6.79 5.36
CA ILE A 29 -0.49 -5.68 5.42
C ILE A 29 -0.14 -5.44 6.89
N GLN A 30 1.10 -5.77 7.27
CA GLN A 30 1.58 -5.51 8.64
C GLN A 30 2.17 -4.12 8.79
N ASN A 31 2.94 -3.67 7.80
CA ASN A 31 3.59 -2.36 7.82
C ASN A 31 3.82 -1.85 6.39
N VAL A 32 3.92 -0.54 6.25
CA VAL A 32 4.27 0.14 5.00
C VAL A 32 5.33 1.18 5.30
N GLU A 33 6.44 1.13 4.57
CA GLU A 33 7.52 2.11 4.66
C GLU A 33 7.68 2.84 3.34
N ALA A 34 7.99 4.13 3.40
CA ALA A 34 8.19 4.97 2.24
C ALA A 34 9.64 5.47 2.14
N TYR A 35 10.22 5.21 0.98
CA TYR A 35 11.53 5.70 0.57
C TYR A 35 11.33 6.70 -0.58
N GLU A 36 12.42 7.37 -0.98
CA GLU A 36 12.36 8.44 -1.99
C GLU A 36 11.84 7.96 -3.35
N ASP A 37 12.17 6.73 -3.74
CA ASP A 37 11.86 6.14 -5.05
C ASP A 37 10.92 4.93 -4.98
N HIS A 38 10.64 4.38 -3.79
CA HIS A 38 9.81 3.19 -3.64
C HIS A 38 9.08 3.10 -2.30
N LEU A 39 8.02 2.31 -2.28
CA LEU A 39 7.33 1.84 -1.09
C LEU A 39 7.73 0.40 -0.80
N VAL A 40 7.83 0.04 0.48
CA VAL A 40 7.99 -1.33 0.94
C VAL A 40 6.75 -1.74 1.72
N ILE A 41 6.04 -2.74 1.22
CA ILE A 41 4.82 -3.27 1.84
C ILE A 41 5.15 -4.60 2.49
N TYR A 42 5.12 -4.65 3.82
CA TYR A 42 5.41 -5.85 4.60
C TYR A 42 4.15 -6.67 4.81
N LYS A 43 4.20 -7.94 4.39
CA LYS A 43 3.20 -8.95 4.72
C LYS A 43 3.55 -9.75 5.98
N SER A 44 4.84 -9.85 6.27
CA SER A 44 5.39 -10.33 7.52
C SER A 44 6.80 -9.77 7.72
N LYS A 45 7.42 -9.98 8.89
CA LYS A 45 8.83 -9.60 9.14
C LYS A 45 9.82 -10.11 8.07
N LYS A 46 9.51 -11.21 7.37
CA LYS A 46 10.37 -11.82 6.35
C LYS A 46 9.82 -11.73 4.92
N LYS A 47 8.59 -11.24 4.72
CA LYS A 47 7.94 -11.18 3.41
C LYS A 47 7.51 -9.75 3.13
N PHE A 48 8.11 -9.13 2.12
CA PHE A 48 7.78 -7.77 1.69
C PHE A 48 7.77 -7.68 0.17
N GLU A 49 7.09 -6.66 -0.34
CA GLU A 49 7.08 -6.30 -1.76
C GLU A 49 7.54 -4.86 -1.92
N LYS A 50 8.38 -4.62 -2.92
CA LYS A 50 8.79 -3.26 -3.31
C LYS A 50 7.90 -2.77 -4.44
N VAL A 51 7.35 -1.59 -4.25
CA VAL A 51 6.50 -0.90 -5.21
C VAL A 51 7.24 0.34 -5.66
N ASN A 52 7.58 0.42 -6.94
CA ASN A 52 8.22 1.61 -7.47
C ASN A 52 7.24 2.79 -7.44
N SER A 53 7.60 3.86 -6.71
CA SER A 53 6.84 5.10 -6.60
C SER A 53 7.64 6.31 -7.11
N SER A 54 8.74 6.07 -7.85
CA SER A 54 9.54 7.12 -8.46
C SER A 54 8.72 7.95 -9.45
N GLY A 55 8.83 9.27 -9.35
CA GLY A 55 8.11 10.21 -10.20
C GLY A 55 6.69 10.55 -9.73
N TYR A 56 6.20 9.97 -8.62
CA TYR A 56 4.97 10.41 -7.98
C TYR A 56 5.24 11.51 -6.96
N ALA A 57 4.31 12.45 -6.83
CA ALA A 57 4.40 13.48 -5.80
C ALA A 57 4.29 12.85 -4.40
N LYS A 58 5.08 13.37 -3.45
CA LYS A 58 5.07 12.91 -2.05
C LYS A 58 3.66 12.89 -1.44
N ALA A 59 2.82 13.87 -1.80
CA ALA A 59 1.44 13.93 -1.32
C ALA A 59 0.59 12.73 -1.79
N ASP A 60 0.79 12.27 -3.03
CA ASP A 60 0.04 11.12 -3.58
C ASP A 60 0.56 9.79 -3.02
N VAL A 61 1.88 9.69 -2.82
CA VAL A 61 2.49 8.54 -2.12
C VAL A 61 1.94 8.44 -0.69
N ASN A 62 1.88 9.56 0.04
CA ASN A 62 1.31 9.58 1.40
C ASN A 62 -0.17 9.17 1.43
N ARG A 63 -1.00 9.66 0.49
CA ARG A 63 -2.40 9.22 0.38
C ARG A 63 -2.51 7.71 0.15
N LEU A 64 -1.62 7.12 -0.66
CA LEU A 64 -1.60 5.68 -0.87
C LEU A 64 -1.24 4.92 0.42
N ILE A 65 -0.28 5.42 1.21
CA ILE A 65 0.08 4.85 2.51
C ILE A 65 -1.12 4.89 3.46
N ASP A 66 -1.82 6.03 3.55
CA ASP A 66 -3.01 6.18 4.39
C ASP A 66 -4.08 5.15 4.01
N LEU A 67 -4.31 4.94 2.72
CA LEU A 67 -5.25 3.92 2.23
C LEU A 67 -4.81 2.51 2.61
N LEU A 68 -3.51 2.20 2.51
CA LEU A 68 -2.95 0.89 2.87
C LEU A 68 -3.03 0.61 4.38
N GLN A 69 -2.99 1.64 5.23
CA GLN A 69 -2.98 1.54 6.69
C GLN A 69 -4.34 1.76 7.36
N SER A 70 -5.29 2.43 6.70
CA SER A 70 -6.59 2.87 7.27
C SER A 70 -7.44 1.75 7.92
N LYS A 71 -7.18 0.50 7.54
CA LYS A 71 -7.92 -0.69 8.00
C LYS A 71 -7.13 -1.58 8.96
N THR A 72 -5.83 -1.34 9.11
CA THR A 72 -4.97 -2.11 10.02
C THR A 72 -5.17 -1.63 11.46
N ASN A 73 -5.41 -0.33 11.65
CA ASN A 73 -5.62 0.29 12.97
C ASN A 73 -7.03 0.12 13.53
N THR A 74 -8.04 -0.17 12.70
CA THR A 74 -9.42 -0.39 13.19
C THR A 74 -9.58 -1.69 13.98
N ILE A 75 -8.58 -2.58 13.98
CA ILE A 75 -8.57 -3.82 14.77
C ILE A 75 -7.98 -3.57 16.17
N THR A 76 -7.22 -2.49 16.36
CA THR A 76 -6.49 -2.23 17.62
C THR A 76 -7.30 -1.45 18.66
N GLU A 77 -8.44 -0.85 18.29
CA GLU A 77 -9.34 -0.13 19.20
C GLU A 77 -10.57 -0.94 19.65
N ALA A 78 -10.47 -2.27 19.64
CA ALA A 78 -11.49 -3.17 20.18
C ALA A 78 -10.88 -4.12 21.23
N VAL A 79 -10.41 -3.56 22.34
CA VAL A 79 -10.16 -4.29 23.60
C VAL A 79 -10.56 -3.41 24.77
#